data_AF-A0A938MZ06-F1
#
_entry.id   AF-A0A938MZ06-F1
#
_cell.length_a   1.000
_cell.length_b   1.000
_cell.length_c   1.000
_cell.angle_alpha   90.00
_cell.angle_beta   90.00
_cell.angle_gamma   90.00
#
_symmetry.space_group_name_H-M   'P 1'
#
loop_
_entity.id
_entity.type
_entity.pdbx_description
1 polymer ?
#
loop_
_entity_poly.entity_id
_entity_poly.type
_entity_poly.pdbx_seq_one_letter_code
_entity_poly.pdbx_strand_id
1 'polypeptide(L)'
;MGPVVRALVVAAFVMIAQRSCLDGWSVITMADPTYPDLRRTRVPDPANPTRQVEVFGTWHKACEHIRDHLLTAPECHAWLLVVPSLAGELDIDDADVRWQCAEEVLKPNGGFAQPLYDQYAAAIRSSIEDAIRLGWHASDAQATVALGTTGLLTVIEGSIRTAFLPGQGDPGATTAAHGKSPDADSPLPRQRGMRCGRNGQYSGKWETCFEDRRTLFEARSRDEQVYYLVFRPAVQFIRGRQNRCRDITGNVLPGSDYALLKGVLPPMSRLKLACWLDLCACPGVIS
;
A
#
# COMPACT_ATOMS: atom_id res chain seq x y z
N MET A 1 20.61 38.37 26.41
CA MET A 1 19.14 38.15 26.36
C MET A 1 18.78 37.10 27.40
N GLY A 2 18.03 37.50 28.44
CA GLY A 2 17.82 36.70 29.65
C GLY A 2 16.83 35.54 29.49
N PRO A 3 16.85 34.57 30.43
CA PRO A 3 16.04 33.35 30.40
C PRO A 3 14.52 33.60 30.32
N VAL A 4 14.06 34.77 30.76
CA VAL A 4 12.65 35.18 30.71
C VAL A 4 12.16 35.43 29.28
N VAL A 5 13.02 35.90 28.37
CA VAL A 5 12.65 36.16 26.96
C VAL A 5 12.53 34.84 26.18
N ARG A 6 13.32 33.81 26.54
CA ARG A 6 13.20 32.46 25.95
C ARG A 6 11.90 31.76 26.35
N ALA A 7 11.42 31.95 27.58
CA ALA A 7 10.16 31.34 28.04
C ALA A 7 8.92 31.93 27.35
N LEU A 8 8.90 33.23 27.09
CA LEU A 8 7.79 33.90 26.40
C LEU A 8 7.71 33.57 24.91
N VAL A 9 8.85 33.38 24.24
CA VAL A 9 8.88 32.96 22.82
C VAL A 9 8.42 31.51 22.65
N VAL A 10 8.75 30.62 23.59
CA VAL A 10 8.29 29.22 23.57
C VAL A 10 6.81 29.10 23.89
N ALA A 11 6.28 29.88 24.83
CA ALA A 11 4.85 29.89 25.14
C ALA A 11 3.98 30.45 23.97
N ALA A 12 4.49 31.44 23.23
CA ALA A 12 3.82 31.97 22.05
C ALA A 12 3.81 30.97 20.87
N PHE A 13 4.88 30.17 20.70
CA PHE A 13 4.92 29.12 19.67
C PHE A 13 4.03 27.92 20.00
N VAL A 14 3.90 27.55 21.27
CA VAL A 14 3.02 26.43 21.69
C VAL A 14 1.53 26.80 21.56
N MET A 15 1.14 28.07 21.78
CA MET A 15 -0.25 28.50 21.58
C MET A 15 -0.64 28.69 20.10
N ILE A 16 0.30 28.98 19.20
CA ILE A 16 0.03 28.98 17.74
C ILE A 16 -0.10 27.53 17.22
N ALA A 17 0.64 26.59 17.80
CA ALA A 17 0.54 25.18 17.45
C ALA A 17 -0.74 24.50 17.99
N GLN A 18 -1.27 24.92 19.14
CA GLN A 18 -2.51 24.33 19.70
C GLN A 18 -3.81 24.88 19.11
N ARG A 19 -3.80 26.07 18.49
CA ARG A 19 -4.98 26.59 17.76
C ARG A 19 -5.14 26.03 16.35
N SER A 20 -4.18 25.24 15.86
CA SER A 20 -4.22 24.62 14.53
C SER A 20 -4.84 23.21 14.51
N CYS A 21 -5.38 22.73 15.64
CA CYS A 21 -5.86 21.35 15.79
C CYS A 21 -7.38 21.20 16.01
N LEU A 22 -8.17 22.28 15.93
CA LEU A 22 -9.62 22.20 16.16
C LEU A 22 -10.51 22.92 15.14
N ASP A 23 -9.96 23.51 14.09
CA ASP A 23 -10.76 23.99 12.97
C ASP A 23 -10.77 22.94 11.88
N GLY A 24 -11.96 22.43 11.59
CA GLY A 24 -12.22 21.48 10.54
C GLY A 24 -11.53 21.92 9.27
N TRP A 25 -10.54 21.13 8.83
CA TRP A 25 -10.03 21.18 7.48
C TRP A 25 -11.17 20.76 6.57
N SER A 26 -12.05 21.71 6.28
CA SER A 26 -12.71 21.78 5.00
C SER A 26 -11.56 22.00 4.03
N VAL A 27 -10.92 20.91 3.59
CA VAL A 27 -10.07 20.94 2.42
C VAL A 27 -11.01 21.38 1.33
N ILE A 28 -10.99 22.68 1.04
CA ILE A 28 -11.50 23.22 -0.20
C ILE A 28 -10.58 22.59 -1.24
N THR A 29 -10.93 21.39 -1.70
CA THR A 29 -10.47 20.86 -2.97
C THR A 29 -11.02 21.84 -3.99
N MET A 30 -10.26 22.89 -4.26
CA MET A 30 -10.40 23.61 -5.52
C MET A 30 -10.21 22.52 -6.56
N ALA A 31 -11.29 22.15 -7.23
CA ALA A 31 -11.23 21.30 -8.40
C ALA A 31 -10.28 22.02 -9.35
N ASP A 32 -9.05 21.50 -9.46
CA ASP A 32 -8.09 22.02 -10.41
C ASP A 32 -8.67 21.70 -11.79
N PRO A 33 -9.14 22.72 -12.55
CA PRO A 33 -9.89 22.48 -13.78
C PRO A 33 -9.00 21.95 -14.92
N THR A 34 -7.72 21.66 -14.65
CA THR A 34 -6.73 21.30 -15.66
C THR A 34 -6.46 19.79 -15.79
N TYR A 35 -7.05 18.95 -14.94
CA TYR A 35 -6.91 17.50 -15.07
C TYR A 35 -8.21 16.88 -15.60
N PRO A 36 -8.18 16.08 -16.68
CA PRO A 36 -9.33 15.27 -17.06
C PRO A 36 -9.68 14.36 -15.88
N ASP A 37 -10.93 14.45 -15.41
CA ASP A 37 -11.40 13.69 -14.26
C ASP A 37 -11.21 12.19 -14.51
N LEU A 38 -10.35 11.52 -13.72
CA LEU A 38 -10.48 10.06 -13.57
C LEU A 38 -11.92 9.78 -13.21
N ARG A 39 -12.45 8.71 -13.79
CA ARG A 39 -13.66 8.08 -13.26
C ARG A 39 -13.31 7.43 -11.93
N ARG A 40 -13.29 8.24 -10.87
CA ARG A 40 -12.93 7.80 -9.52
C ARG A 40 -13.94 6.76 -9.04
N THR A 41 -13.41 5.60 -8.69
CA THR A 41 -14.18 4.48 -8.17
C THR A 41 -14.44 4.66 -6.67
N ARG A 42 -15.62 4.22 -6.23
CA ARG A 42 -15.98 4.10 -4.82
C ARG A 42 -16.08 2.63 -4.41
N VAL A 43 -15.78 2.37 -3.15
CA VAL A 43 -15.83 1.04 -2.51
C VAL A 43 -16.45 1.18 -1.12
N PRO A 44 -17.08 0.13 -0.57
CA PRO A 44 -17.59 0.17 0.80
C PRO A 44 -16.43 0.24 1.82
N ASP A 45 -16.63 0.95 2.92
CA ASP A 45 -15.76 0.89 4.09
C ASP A 45 -15.98 -0.45 4.82
N PRO A 46 -14.96 -1.34 4.97
CA PRO A 46 -15.16 -2.63 5.63
C PRO A 46 -15.74 -2.54 7.05
N ALA A 47 -15.43 -1.48 7.80
CA ALA A 47 -15.98 -1.29 9.15
C ALA A 47 -17.41 -0.73 9.13
N ASN A 48 -17.86 -0.15 8.02
CA ASN A 48 -19.22 0.32 7.82
C ASN A 48 -19.62 0.17 6.34
N PRO A 49 -20.11 -1.01 5.91
CA PRO A 49 -20.36 -1.28 4.50
C PRO A 49 -21.40 -0.38 3.83
N THR A 50 -22.24 0.32 4.61
CA THR A 50 -23.19 1.32 4.09
C THR A 50 -22.51 2.62 3.66
N ARG A 51 -21.32 2.90 4.18
CA ARG A 51 -20.50 4.05 3.82
C ARG A 51 -19.65 3.72 2.60
N GLN A 52 -19.78 4.54 1.56
CA GLN A 52 -18.92 4.49 0.38
C GLN A 52 -17.73 5.44 0.54
N VAL A 53 -16.53 4.98 0.21
CA VAL A 53 -15.29 5.76 0.23
C VAL A 53 -14.66 5.76 -1.15
N GLU A 54 -13.99 6.85 -1.52
CA GLU A 54 -13.26 6.93 -2.79
C GLU A 54 -11.96 6.12 -2.70
N VAL A 55 -11.60 5.43 -3.79
CA VAL A 55 -10.35 4.65 -3.88
C VAL A 55 -9.12 5.54 -3.78
N PHE A 56 -9.19 6.80 -4.21
CA PHE A 56 -8.23 7.83 -3.80
C PHE A 56 -8.96 9.17 -3.79
N GLY A 57 -8.66 10.03 -2.81
CA GLY A 57 -9.34 11.33 -2.65
C GLY A 57 -9.05 12.34 -3.77
N THR A 58 -7.94 12.19 -4.50
CA THR A 58 -7.57 13.08 -5.61
C THR A 58 -6.87 12.33 -6.76
N TRP A 59 -6.87 12.92 -7.96
CA TRP A 59 -6.10 12.45 -9.13
C TRP A 59 -4.62 12.28 -8.80
N HIS A 60 -4.01 13.32 -8.23
CA HIS A 60 -2.59 13.30 -7.91
C HIS A 60 -2.21 12.14 -7.00
N LYS A 61 -3.04 11.85 -5.98
CA LYS A 61 -2.85 10.70 -5.09
C LYS A 61 -2.97 9.37 -5.83
N ALA A 62 -3.95 9.23 -6.73
CA ALA A 62 -4.08 8.02 -7.55
C ALA A 62 -2.82 7.77 -8.39
N CYS A 63 -2.30 8.80 -9.07
CA CYS A 63 -1.10 8.70 -9.89
C CYS A 63 0.15 8.42 -9.07
N GLU A 64 0.30 9.05 -7.89
CA GLU A 64 1.37 8.72 -6.94
C GLU A 64 1.34 7.25 -6.56
N HIS A 65 0.17 6.69 -6.24
CA HIS A 65 0.07 5.27 -5.90
C HIS A 65 0.35 4.34 -7.08
N ILE A 66 -0.13 4.66 -8.29
CA ILE A 66 0.18 3.86 -9.49
C ILE A 66 1.69 3.85 -9.72
N ARG A 67 2.33 5.02 -9.69
CA ARG A 67 3.79 5.14 -9.80
C ARG A 67 4.52 4.32 -8.73
N ASP A 68 4.15 4.53 -7.47
CA ASP A 68 4.92 4.02 -6.34
C ASP A 68 4.71 2.51 -6.10
N HIS A 69 3.56 1.95 -6.50
CA HIS A 69 3.21 0.54 -6.27
C HIS A 69 3.17 -0.29 -7.55
N LEU A 70 2.51 0.16 -8.61
CA LEU A 70 2.33 -0.63 -9.83
C LEU A 70 3.54 -0.57 -10.76
N LEU A 71 4.29 0.54 -10.76
CA LEU A 71 5.40 0.76 -11.70
C LEU A 71 6.78 0.56 -11.05
N THR A 72 6.86 0.59 -9.72
CA THR A 72 8.15 0.51 -9.01
C THR A 72 8.49 -0.92 -8.57
N ALA A 73 9.71 -1.37 -8.88
CA ALA A 73 10.21 -2.67 -8.44
C ALA A 73 10.57 -2.66 -6.94
N PRO A 74 10.46 -3.82 -6.24
CA PRO A 74 9.99 -5.10 -6.75
C PRO A 74 8.46 -5.27 -6.70
N GLU A 75 7.74 -4.30 -6.15
CA GLU A 75 6.30 -4.40 -5.88
C GLU A 75 5.45 -4.59 -7.15
N CYS A 76 5.86 -4.00 -8.28
CA CYS A 76 5.21 -4.17 -9.58
C CYS A 76 5.04 -5.65 -10.00
N HIS A 77 6.01 -6.52 -9.73
CA HIS A 77 5.90 -7.95 -10.07
C HIS A 77 4.85 -8.67 -9.21
N ALA A 78 4.72 -8.28 -7.94
CA ALA A 78 3.69 -8.82 -7.08
C ALA A 78 2.29 -8.35 -7.52
N TRP A 79 2.17 -7.11 -8.01
CA TRP A 79 0.95 -6.62 -8.63
C TRP A 79 0.55 -7.41 -9.88
N LEU A 80 1.50 -7.87 -10.69
CA LEU A 80 1.21 -8.72 -11.84
C LEU A 80 0.57 -10.07 -11.45
N LEU A 81 0.96 -10.63 -10.31
CA LEU A 81 0.35 -11.86 -9.78
C LEU A 81 -1.10 -11.62 -9.35
N VAL A 82 -1.36 -10.50 -8.69
CA VAL A 82 -2.69 -10.10 -8.20
C VAL A 82 -3.60 -9.66 -9.35
N VAL A 83 -3.05 -8.95 -10.33
CA VAL A 83 -3.77 -8.32 -11.44
C VAL A 83 -3.07 -8.64 -12.77
N PRO A 84 -3.28 -9.85 -13.34
CA PRO A 84 -2.55 -10.30 -14.52
C PRO A 84 -2.87 -9.51 -15.79
N SER A 85 -4.03 -8.86 -15.82
CA SER A 85 -4.41 -7.97 -16.92
C SER A 85 -3.44 -6.78 -17.06
N LEU A 86 -2.63 -6.47 -16.04
CA LEU A 86 -1.59 -5.44 -16.14
C LEU A 86 -0.54 -5.80 -17.20
N ALA A 87 -0.29 -7.09 -17.45
CA ALA A 87 0.64 -7.54 -18.49
C ALA A 87 0.22 -7.08 -19.90
N GLY A 88 -1.07 -6.80 -20.12
CA GLY A 88 -1.57 -6.30 -21.40
C GLY A 88 -1.35 -4.80 -21.60
N GLU A 89 -1.12 -4.05 -20.52
CA GLU A 89 -0.94 -2.59 -20.55
C GLU A 89 0.53 -2.16 -20.41
N LEU A 90 1.35 -3.01 -19.77
CA LEU A 90 2.69 -2.66 -19.35
C LEU A 90 3.60 -3.88 -19.39
N ASP A 91 4.76 -3.74 -20.05
CA ASP A 91 5.88 -4.66 -19.86
C ASP A 91 6.54 -4.35 -18.51
N ILE A 92 6.22 -5.16 -17.49
CA ILE A 92 6.71 -4.97 -16.12
C ILE A 92 8.18 -5.40 -15.97
N ASP A 93 8.67 -6.24 -16.87
CA ASP A 93 10.06 -6.73 -16.81
C ASP A 93 11.04 -5.74 -17.45
N ASP A 94 10.56 -4.86 -18.33
CA ASP A 94 11.33 -3.75 -18.89
C ASP A 94 11.38 -2.54 -17.92
N ALA A 95 12.57 -2.22 -17.43
CA ALA A 95 12.78 -1.13 -16.49
C ALA A 95 12.60 0.27 -17.12
N ASP A 96 12.97 0.43 -18.39
CA ASP A 96 12.91 1.70 -19.10
C ASP A 96 11.46 2.04 -19.45
N VAL A 97 10.70 1.03 -19.90
CA VAL A 97 9.25 1.17 -20.13
C VAL A 97 8.55 1.57 -18.83
N ARG A 98 8.87 0.93 -17.70
CA ARG A 98 8.30 1.31 -16.40
C ARG A 98 8.66 2.72 -15.97
N TRP A 99 9.90 3.16 -16.20
CA TRP A 99 10.32 4.54 -15.93
C TRP A 99 9.50 5.53 -16.76
N GLN A 100 9.41 5.31 -18.07
CA GLN A 100 8.63 6.18 -18.96
C GLN A 100 7.16 6.24 -18.53
N CYS A 101 6.55 5.10 -18.23
CA CYS A 101 5.18 5.03 -17.73
C CYS A 101 5.00 5.79 -16.41
N ALA A 102 5.98 5.73 -15.51
CA ALA A 102 5.97 6.43 -14.23
C ALA A 102 6.05 7.95 -14.38
N GLU A 103 6.75 8.44 -15.41
CA GLU A 103 6.74 9.87 -15.76
C GLU A 103 5.42 10.29 -16.44
N GLU A 104 4.92 9.49 -17.38
CA GLU A 104 3.66 9.76 -18.08
C GLU A 104 2.45 9.80 -17.13
N VAL A 105 2.39 8.90 -16.13
CA VAL A 105 1.25 8.83 -15.20
C VAL A 105 1.06 10.11 -14.38
N LEU A 106 2.13 10.88 -14.17
CA LEU A 106 2.09 12.15 -13.43
C LEU A 106 1.71 13.34 -14.31
N LYS A 107 1.69 13.17 -15.65
CA LYS A 107 1.37 14.26 -16.56
C LYS A 107 -0.13 14.59 -16.49
N PRO A 108 -0.50 15.87 -16.74
CA PRO A 108 -1.90 16.29 -16.65
C PRO A 108 -2.85 15.65 -17.66
N ASN A 109 -2.33 15.13 -18.78
CA ASN A 109 -3.14 14.56 -19.86
C ASN A 109 -3.44 13.08 -19.62
N GLY A 110 -4.07 12.77 -18.49
CA GLY A 110 -4.23 11.48 -17.81
C GLY A 110 -4.78 10.25 -18.55
N GLY A 111 -4.80 10.23 -19.88
CA GLY A 111 -5.28 9.11 -20.69
C GLY A 111 -4.55 7.79 -20.41
N PHE A 112 -3.24 7.84 -20.11
CA PHE A 112 -2.46 6.64 -19.79
C PHE A 112 -2.75 6.08 -18.38
N ALA A 113 -3.08 6.93 -17.41
CA ALA A 113 -3.27 6.47 -16.03
C ALA A 113 -4.62 5.79 -15.80
N GLN A 114 -5.66 6.13 -16.58
CA GLN A 114 -7.02 5.62 -16.36
C GLN A 114 -7.11 4.08 -16.47
N PRO A 115 -6.55 3.41 -17.49
CA PRO A 115 -6.55 1.95 -17.54
C PRO A 115 -5.84 1.30 -16.34
N LEU A 116 -4.67 1.83 -15.95
CA LEU A 116 -3.93 1.34 -14.78
C LEU A 116 -4.72 1.56 -13.48
N TYR A 117 -5.36 2.72 -13.35
CA TYR A 117 -6.22 3.05 -12.22
C TYR A 117 -7.41 2.10 -12.13
N ASP A 118 -8.09 1.81 -13.24
CA ASP A 118 -9.27 0.95 -13.24
C ASP A 118 -8.94 -0.47 -12.78
N GLN A 119 -7.81 -1.01 -13.27
CA GLN A 119 -7.32 -2.32 -12.84
C GLN A 119 -6.92 -2.34 -11.36
N TYR A 120 -6.24 -1.30 -10.90
CA TYR A 120 -5.84 -1.15 -9.51
C TYR A 120 -7.05 -1.00 -8.57
N ALA A 121 -8.03 -0.18 -8.95
CA ALA A 121 -9.27 0.03 -8.21
C ALA A 121 -10.14 -1.24 -8.16
N ALA A 122 -10.16 -2.02 -9.24
CA ALA A 122 -10.84 -3.32 -9.26
C ALA A 122 -10.19 -4.31 -8.27
N ALA A 123 -8.85 -4.37 -8.21
CA ALA A 123 -8.14 -5.20 -7.25
C ALA A 123 -8.38 -4.78 -5.80
N ILE A 124 -8.39 -3.47 -5.54
CA ILE A 124 -8.73 -2.91 -4.22
C ILE A 124 -10.17 -3.27 -3.83
N ARG A 125 -11.13 -3.12 -4.75
CA ARG A 125 -12.54 -3.48 -4.51
C ARG A 125 -12.67 -4.96 -4.14
N SER A 126 -12.09 -5.86 -4.94
CA SER A 126 -12.13 -7.29 -4.68
C SER A 126 -11.49 -7.64 -3.33
N SER A 127 -10.36 -7.01 -2.99
CA SER A 127 -9.72 -7.18 -1.67
C SER A 127 -10.59 -6.71 -0.51
N ILE A 128 -11.31 -5.60 -0.68
CA ILE A 128 -12.26 -5.08 0.31
C ILE A 128 -13.46 -6.01 0.48
N GLU A 129 -14.01 -6.53 -0.62
CA GLU A 129 -15.11 -7.50 -0.60
C GLU A 129 -14.69 -8.78 0.16
N ASP A 130 -13.48 -9.26 -0.08
CA ASP A 130 -12.88 -10.35 0.70
C ASP A 130 -12.75 -10.02 2.18
N ALA A 131 -12.22 -8.84 2.50
CA ALA A 131 -12.01 -8.44 3.88
C ALA A 131 -13.33 -8.33 4.64
N ILE A 132 -14.39 -7.82 4.01
CA ILE A 132 -15.75 -7.78 4.56
C ILE A 132 -16.26 -9.20 4.79
N ARG A 133 -16.21 -10.05 3.76
CA ARG A 133 -16.70 -11.44 3.81
C ARG A 133 -16.01 -12.25 4.91
N LEU A 134 -14.72 -12.05 5.10
CA LEU A 134 -13.89 -12.82 6.03
C LEU A 134 -13.76 -12.17 7.42
N GLY A 135 -14.28 -10.96 7.60
CA GLY A 135 -14.07 -10.17 8.82
C GLY A 135 -12.60 -9.78 9.04
N TRP A 136 -11.81 -9.68 7.97
CA TRP A 136 -10.37 -9.34 8.02
C TRP A 136 -10.14 -7.83 7.95
N HIS A 137 -10.81 -7.10 8.84
CA HIS A 137 -10.68 -5.66 8.99
C HIS A 137 -10.74 -5.25 10.46
N ALA A 138 -10.21 -4.07 10.77
CA ALA A 138 -10.27 -3.46 12.10
C ALA A 138 -10.32 -1.94 11.97
N SER A 139 -10.91 -1.25 12.95
CA SER A 139 -11.00 0.21 12.97
C SER A 139 -10.71 0.78 14.36
N ASP A 140 -10.12 1.98 14.41
CA ASP A 140 -9.81 2.73 15.64
C ASP A 140 -10.50 4.11 15.69
N ALA A 141 -11.69 4.23 15.08
CA ALA A 141 -12.48 5.45 14.87
C ALA A 141 -11.86 6.48 13.90
N GLN A 142 -10.54 6.48 13.71
CA GLN A 142 -9.88 7.36 12.75
C GLN A 142 -9.61 6.67 11.41
N ALA A 143 -9.18 5.41 11.45
CA ALA A 143 -8.89 4.63 10.28
C ALA A 143 -9.62 3.29 10.29
N THR A 144 -9.88 2.76 9.09
CA THR A 144 -10.18 1.34 8.88
C THR A 144 -9.00 0.70 8.15
N VAL A 145 -8.50 -0.42 8.68
CA VAL A 145 -7.49 -1.25 8.01
C VAL A 145 -8.11 -2.58 7.60
N ALA A 146 -7.76 -3.07 6.43
CA ALA A 146 -8.31 -4.29 5.87
C ALA A 146 -7.25 -5.08 5.08
N LEU A 147 -7.43 -6.40 5.01
CA LEU A 147 -6.60 -7.30 4.23
C LEU A 147 -7.50 -8.29 3.47
N GLY A 148 -7.38 -8.35 2.15
CA GLY A 148 -8.05 -9.35 1.32
C GLY A 148 -7.23 -10.63 1.11
N THR A 149 -7.81 -11.62 0.43
CA THR A 149 -7.14 -12.91 0.20
C THR A 149 -5.96 -12.81 -0.76
N THR A 150 -5.92 -11.78 -1.61
CA THR A 150 -4.79 -11.46 -2.49
C THR A 150 -3.53 -10.99 -1.75
N GLY A 151 -3.64 -10.66 -0.46
CA GLY A 151 -2.55 -10.07 0.33
C GLY A 151 -2.49 -8.55 0.25
N LEU A 152 -3.42 -7.90 -0.45
CA LEU A 152 -3.55 -6.46 -0.56
C LEU A 152 -4.05 -5.87 0.76
N LEU A 153 -3.22 -5.03 1.37
CA LEU A 153 -3.52 -4.29 2.58
C LEU A 153 -4.02 -2.90 2.24
N THR A 154 -5.17 -2.52 2.79
CA THR A 154 -5.78 -1.20 2.58
C THR A 154 -5.89 -0.44 3.88
N VAL A 155 -5.61 0.86 3.85
CA VAL A 155 -5.83 1.81 4.94
C VAL A 155 -6.78 2.90 4.46
N ILE A 156 -7.87 3.12 5.21
CA ILE A 156 -8.95 4.03 4.87
C ILE A 156 -9.06 5.11 5.94
N GLU A 157 -8.95 6.37 5.53
CA GLU A 157 -9.07 7.57 6.37
C GLU A 157 -9.91 8.61 5.59
N GLY A 158 -11.24 8.44 5.62
CA GLY A 158 -12.18 9.21 4.78
C GLY A 158 -12.22 8.73 3.31
N SER A 159 -11.06 8.58 2.70
CA SER A 159 -10.81 7.86 1.44
C SER A 159 -9.72 6.80 1.67
N ILE A 160 -9.48 5.92 0.70
CA ILE A 160 -8.32 5.03 0.79
C ILE A 160 -7.04 5.87 0.76
N ARG A 161 -6.33 5.86 1.89
CA ARG A 161 -5.06 6.58 2.08
C ARG A 161 -3.90 5.84 1.45
N THR A 162 -3.94 4.51 1.46
CA THR A 162 -2.97 3.65 0.78
C THR A 162 -3.53 2.25 0.59
N ALA A 163 -3.17 1.63 -0.52
CA ALA A 163 -3.29 0.21 -0.77
C ALA A 163 -1.92 -0.29 -1.23
N PHE A 164 -1.42 -1.40 -0.69
CA PHE A 164 -0.12 -1.92 -1.06
C PHE A 164 0.00 -3.42 -0.75
N LEU A 165 1.08 -4.04 -1.23
CA LEU A 165 1.39 -5.45 -0.96
C LEU A 165 2.51 -5.54 0.10
N PRO A 166 2.18 -5.78 1.38
CA PRO A 166 3.20 -5.77 2.43
C PRO A 166 4.22 -6.89 2.24
N GLY A 167 5.47 -6.59 2.57
CA GLY A 167 6.59 -7.52 2.35
C GLY A 167 7.20 -7.46 0.94
N GLN A 168 6.60 -6.73 0.00
CA GLN A 168 7.13 -6.57 -1.36
C GLN A 168 8.07 -5.38 -1.54
N GLY A 169 8.20 -4.51 -0.53
CA GLY A 169 9.16 -3.41 -0.52
C GLY A 169 10.42 -3.78 0.25
N ASP A 170 11.28 -4.64 -0.29
CA ASP A 170 12.63 -4.80 0.29
C ASP A 170 13.46 -3.54 0.02
N PRO A 171 13.90 -2.80 1.07
CA PRO A 171 14.74 -1.63 0.89
C PRO A 171 16.06 -1.96 0.19
N GLY A 172 16.60 -3.18 0.40
CA GLY A 172 17.84 -3.64 -0.23
C GLY A 172 17.67 -3.83 -1.74
N ALA A 173 16.69 -4.60 -2.17
CA ALA A 173 16.34 -4.79 -3.58
C ALA A 173 15.91 -3.48 -4.26
N THR A 174 15.20 -2.60 -3.56
CA THR A 174 14.86 -1.25 -4.06
C THR A 174 16.16 -0.47 -4.32
N THR A 175 17.07 -0.43 -3.35
CA THR A 175 18.40 0.24 -3.49
C THR A 175 19.27 -0.39 -4.57
N ALA A 176 19.24 -1.73 -4.71
CA ALA A 176 19.98 -2.44 -5.74
C ALA A 176 19.40 -2.22 -7.15
N ALA A 177 18.08 -2.13 -7.29
CA ALA A 177 17.43 -1.73 -8.53
C ALA A 177 17.80 -0.28 -8.91
N HIS A 178 17.98 0.61 -7.92
CA HIS A 178 18.53 1.94 -8.16
C HIS A 178 20.01 1.94 -8.56
N GLY A 179 20.80 0.94 -8.14
CA GLY A 179 22.25 0.89 -8.34
C GLY A 179 22.75 0.08 -9.55
N LYS A 180 21.88 -0.65 -10.25
CA LYS A 180 22.25 -1.52 -11.40
C LYS A 180 21.98 -0.90 -12.78
N SER A 181 21.47 0.33 -12.87
CA SER A 181 21.34 1.03 -14.17
C SER A 181 22.67 1.70 -14.55
N PRO A 182 23.23 1.41 -15.74
CA PRO A 182 24.47 2.04 -16.22
C PRO A 182 24.30 3.54 -16.54
N ASP A 183 23.06 4.04 -16.67
CA ASP A 183 22.71 5.47 -16.76
C ASP A 183 22.25 6.02 -15.40
N ALA A 184 23.16 6.00 -14.43
CA ALA A 184 22.92 6.20 -13.00
C ALA A 184 22.55 7.63 -12.53
N ASP A 185 21.98 8.48 -13.40
CA ASP A 185 21.63 9.87 -13.04
C ASP A 185 20.16 10.08 -12.64
N SER A 186 19.27 9.09 -12.80
CA SER A 186 17.93 9.16 -12.21
C SER A 186 17.26 7.80 -12.08
N PRO A 187 17.41 7.11 -10.95
CA PRO A 187 16.63 5.91 -10.67
C PRO A 187 15.29 6.31 -10.01
N LEU A 188 14.15 5.67 -10.36
CA LEU A 188 12.78 6.19 -10.08
C LEU A 188 12.65 6.66 -8.63
N PRO A 189 12.69 7.97 -8.34
CA PRO A 189 12.78 8.40 -6.96
C PRO A 189 11.44 8.10 -6.29
N ARG A 190 11.40 7.06 -5.43
CA ARG A 190 10.33 6.93 -4.45
C ARG A 190 10.37 8.21 -3.62
N GLN A 191 9.37 9.07 -3.74
CA GLN A 191 9.19 10.22 -2.87
C GLN A 191 8.90 9.68 -1.45
N ARG A 192 9.96 9.37 -0.70
CA ARG A 192 9.91 8.86 0.68
C ARG A 192 8.73 7.90 0.94
N GLY A 193 8.75 6.74 0.31
CA GLY A 193 7.85 5.64 0.65
C GLY A 193 7.93 5.33 2.15
N MET A 194 6.77 5.11 2.78
CA MET A 194 6.64 4.85 4.22
C MET A 194 7.64 3.79 4.66
N ARG A 195 8.66 4.23 5.40
CA ARG A 195 9.78 3.40 5.81
C ARG A 195 9.30 2.27 6.69
N CYS A 196 9.36 1.07 6.15
CA CYS A 196 9.36 -0.14 6.94
C CYS A 196 10.74 -0.33 7.56
N GLY A 197 11.00 0.27 8.72
CA GLY A 197 12.27 0.08 9.43
C GLY A 197 12.59 -1.42 9.64
N ARG A 198 13.73 -1.90 9.17
CA ARG A 198 15.00 -2.06 9.91
C ARG A 198 16.03 -2.68 8.96
N ASN A 199 17.22 -2.09 8.85
CA ASN A 199 18.34 -2.58 8.04
C ASN A 199 18.86 -3.90 8.62
N GLY A 200 18.51 -5.03 8.01
CA GLY A 200 19.23 -6.28 8.18
C GLY A 200 20.15 -6.47 6.98
N GLN A 201 21.46 -6.31 7.17
CA GLN A 201 22.47 -6.71 6.20
C GLN A 201 22.37 -8.23 5.97
N TYR A 202 21.63 -8.65 4.94
CA TYR A 202 21.70 -10.02 4.44
C TYR A 202 22.70 -10.06 3.29
N SER A 203 23.86 -10.66 3.56
CA SER A 203 25.00 -10.75 2.66
C SER A 203 24.86 -11.89 1.64
N GLY A 204 25.10 -11.58 0.36
CA GLY A 204 25.74 -12.39 -0.70
C GLY A 204 25.17 -13.76 -1.12
N LYS A 205 24.41 -14.47 -0.27
CA LYS A 205 23.87 -15.82 -0.55
C LYS A 205 22.44 -15.82 -1.08
N TRP A 206 21.85 -14.63 -1.27
CA TRP A 206 20.47 -14.48 -1.68
C TRP A 206 20.28 -14.60 -3.20
N GLU A 207 21.19 -14.05 -4.01
CA GLU A 207 21.03 -13.99 -5.47
C GLU A 207 20.99 -15.38 -6.13
N THR A 208 21.91 -16.30 -5.79
CA THR A 208 21.89 -17.69 -6.30
C THR A 208 20.73 -18.52 -5.76
N CYS A 209 20.31 -18.29 -4.52
CA CYS A 209 19.11 -18.91 -3.96
C CYS A 209 17.82 -18.35 -4.60
N PHE A 210 17.88 -17.15 -5.20
CA PHE A 210 16.74 -16.50 -5.83
C PHE A 210 16.45 -17.09 -7.21
N GLU A 211 17.46 -17.37 -8.04
CA GLU A 211 17.27 -17.96 -9.38
C GLU A 211 16.72 -19.40 -9.33
N ASP A 212 17.28 -20.25 -8.46
CA ASP A 212 16.77 -21.61 -8.24
C ASP A 212 15.34 -21.58 -7.66
N ARG A 213 15.07 -20.64 -6.75
CA ARG A 213 13.71 -20.43 -6.24
C ARG A 213 12.78 -19.91 -7.33
N ARG A 214 13.22 -18.99 -8.19
CA ARG A 214 12.42 -18.41 -9.27
C ARG A 214 11.94 -19.50 -10.21
N THR A 215 12.84 -20.38 -10.65
CA THR A 215 12.50 -21.53 -11.51
C THR A 215 11.50 -22.48 -10.82
N LEU A 216 11.68 -22.76 -9.52
CA LEU A 216 10.74 -23.56 -8.73
C LEU A 216 9.41 -22.84 -8.42
N PHE A 217 9.36 -21.51 -8.52
CA PHE A 217 8.15 -20.70 -8.35
C PHE A 217 7.38 -20.57 -9.67
N GLU A 218 8.08 -20.42 -10.80
CA GLU A 218 7.51 -20.37 -12.15
C GLU A 218 6.75 -21.66 -12.48
N ALA A 219 7.19 -22.81 -11.96
CA ALA A 219 6.50 -24.09 -12.13
C ALA A 219 5.21 -24.25 -11.29
N ARG A 220 4.90 -23.31 -10.38
CA ARG A 220 3.71 -23.38 -9.51
C ARG A 220 2.48 -22.82 -10.19
N SER A 221 1.32 -23.26 -9.75
CA SER A 221 0.06 -22.63 -10.12
C SER A 221 0.04 -21.16 -9.70
N ARG A 222 -0.76 -20.33 -10.40
CA ARG A 222 -0.88 -18.91 -10.09
C ARG A 222 -1.33 -18.67 -8.63
N ASP A 223 -2.28 -19.45 -8.15
CA ASP A 223 -2.79 -19.32 -6.78
C ASP A 223 -1.71 -19.62 -5.74
N GLU A 224 -0.86 -20.61 -6.00
CA GLU A 224 0.31 -20.88 -5.16
C GLU A 224 1.30 -19.72 -5.20
N GLN A 225 1.56 -19.13 -6.37
CA GLN A 225 2.43 -17.97 -6.47
C GLN A 225 1.88 -16.79 -5.66
N VAL A 226 0.59 -16.46 -5.80
CA VAL A 226 -0.08 -15.43 -5.00
C VAL A 226 0.04 -15.75 -3.50
N TYR A 227 -0.24 -16.99 -3.10
CA TYR A 227 -0.15 -17.38 -1.69
C TYR A 227 1.26 -17.21 -1.13
N TYR A 228 2.28 -17.79 -1.78
CA TYR A 228 3.63 -17.85 -1.25
C TYR A 228 4.40 -16.55 -1.41
N LEU A 229 4.17 -15.82 -2.50
CA LEU A 229 4.92 -14.61 -2.83
C LEU A 229 4.23 -13.35 -2.33
N VAL A 230 2.90 -13.33 -2.17
CA VAL A 230 2.15 -12.11 -1.83
C VAL A 230 1.42 -12.24 -0.49
N PHE A 231 0.42 -13.12 -0.40
CA PHE A 231 -0.47 -13.21 0.76
C PHE A 231 0.27 -13.61 2.05
N ARG A 232 1.05 -14.70 2.01
CA ARG A 232 1.77 -15.18 3.18
C ARG A 232 2.79 -14.14 3.70
N PRO A 233 3.62 -13.52 2.85
CA PRO A 233 4.47 -12.40 3.26
C PRO A 233 3.69 -11.23 3.87
N ALA A 234 2.52 -10.89 3.34
CA ALA A 234 1.68 -9.82 3.91
C ALA A 234 1.22 -10.14 5.34
N VAL A 235 0.74 -11.35 5.59
CA VAL A 235 0.34 -11.78 6.95
C VAL A 235 1.55 -11.83 7.89
N GLN A 236 2.71 -12.32 7.40
CA GLN A 236 3.95 -12.34 8.17
C GLN A 236 4.43 -10.93 8.52
N PHE A 237 4.33 -9.98 7.59
CA PHE A 237 4.63 -8.57 7.83
C PHE A 237 3.75 -8.01 8.94
N ILE A 238 2.43 -8.20 8.87
CA ILE A 238 1.49 -7.74 9.91
C ILE A 238 1.84 -8.36 11.27
N ARG A 239 2.13 -9.67 11.31
CA ARG A 239 2.44 -10.37 12.57
C ARG A 239 3.79 -9.97 13.16
N GLY A 240 4.81 -9.79 12.32
CA GLY A 240 6.17 -9.44 12.72
C GLY A 240 6.31 -8.02 13.28
N ARG A 241 5.35 -7.15 13.02
CA ARG A 241 5.36 -5.75 13.48
C ARG A 241 5.03 -5.67 14.96
N GLN A 242 6.05 -5.58 15.80
CA GLN A 242 5.90 -5.86 17.24
C GLN A 242 5.00 -4.88 18.00
N ASN A 243 4.89 -3.62 17.60
CA ASN A 243 4.24 -2.60 18.42
C ASN A 243 3.27 -1.75 17.61
N ARG A 244 2.12 -1.46 18.23
CA ARG A 244 1.39 -0.25 17.88
C ARG A 244 2.34 0.92 18.05
N CYS A 245 2.47 1.76 17.03
CA CYS A 245 3.29 2.96 17.17
C CYS A 245 2.77 3.73 18.38
N ARG A 246 3.65 4.09 19.31
CA ARG A 246 3.31 4.89 20.48
C ARG A 246 4.01 6.22 20.37
N ASP A 247 3.34 7.28 20.81
CA ASP A 247 3.97 8.59 20.92
C ASP A 247 4.94 8.62 22.10
N ILE A 248 5.61 9.76 22.28
CA ILE A 248 6.54 9.98 23.39
C ILE A 248 5.88 9.89 24.77
N THR A 249 4.53 9.94 24.85
CA THR A 249 3.74 9.83 26.07
C THR A 249 3.22 8.41 26.31
N GLY A 250 3.54 7.47 25.41
CA GLY A 250 3.13 6.07 25.51
C GLY A 250 1.71 5.79 25.00
N ASN A 251 1.00 6.80 24.49
CA ASN A 251 -0.30 6.62 23.84
C ASN A 251 -0.08 5.96 22.49
N VAL A 252 -1.01 5.10 22.09
CA VAL A 252 -1.02 4.56 20.72
C VAL A 252 -1.22 5.75 19.78
N LEU A 253 -0.26 5.96 18.88
CA LEU A 253 -0.37 6.97 17.84
C LEU A 253 -1.61 6.66 17.01
N PRO A 254 -2.53 7.61 16.88
CA PRO A 254 -3.69 7.43 16.04
C PRO A 254 -3.27 7.26 14.56
N GLY A 255 -3.92 6.33 13.87
CA GLY A 255 -3.80 6.18 12.41
C GLY A 255 -3.00 4.97 11.94
N SER A 256 -3.44 4.46 10.78
CA SER A 256 -2.76 3.53 9.85
C SER A 256 -2.05 2.29 10.44
N ASP A 257 -2.34 1.91 11.69
CA ASP A 257 -1.65 0.81 12.34
C ASP A 257 -2.23 -0.53 11.90
N TYR A 258 -1.66 -1.10 10.84
CA TYR A 258 -1.99 -2.44 10.40
C TYR A 258 -1.77 -3.52 11.48
N ALA A 259 -1.10 -3.23 12.61
CA ALA A 259 -1.08 -4.14 13.76
C ALA A 259 -2.48 -4.38 14.37
N LEU A 260 -3.47 -3.52 14.11
CA LEU A 260 -4.87 -3.76 14.46
C LEU A 260 -5.40 -5.08 13.87
N LEU A 261 -4.91 -5.47 12.68
CA LEU A 261 -5.33 -6.70 12.02
C LEU A 261 -4.89 -7.97 12.76
N LYS A 262 -3.92 -7.89 13.69
CA LYS A 262 -3.47 -9.07 14.45
C LYS A 262 -4.58 -9.72 15.28
N GLY A 263 -5.55 -8.92 15.73
CA GLY A 263 -6.67 -9.40 16.54
C GLY A 263 -7.74 -10.14 15.72
N VAL A 264 -7.82 -9.87 14.42
CA VAL A 264 -8.88 -10.42 13.54
C VAL A 264 -8.35 -11.50 12.58
N LEU A 265 -7.07 -11.45 12.23
CA LEU A 265 -6.49 -12.45 11.31
C LEU A 265 -6.29 -13.82 11.99
N PRO A 266 -6.71 -14.92 11.35
CA PRO A 266 -6.45 -16.27 11.86
C PRO A 266 -4.96 -16.54 12.03
N PRO A 267 -4.56 -17.36 13.03
CA PRO A 267 -3.15 -17.72 13.22
C PRO A 267 -2.57 -18.39 11.97
N MET A 268 -1.26 -18.23 11.74
CA MET A 268 -0.58 -18.78 10.54
C MET A 268 -0.81 -20.28 10.33
N SER A 269 -1.00 -21.05 11.41
CA SER A 269 -1.30 -22.48 11.35
C SER A 269 -2.62 -22.81 10.65
N ARG A 270 -3.58 -21.86 10.63
CA ARG A 270 -4.88 -21.94 9.95
C ARG A 270 -4.90 -21.25 8.58
N LEU A 271 -3.80 -20.61 8.20
CA LEU A 271 -3.62 -19.94 6.90
C LEU A 271 -2.59 -20.69 6.05
N LYS A 272 -2.59 -22.03 6.10
CA LYS A 272 -1.81 -22.85 5.17
C LYS A 272 -2.45 -22.75 3.78
N LEU A 273 -1.66 -23.05 2.73
CA LEU A 273 -2.10 -22.98 1.33
C LEU A 273 -3.48 -23.60 1.10
N ALA A 274 -3.69 -24.86 1.52
CA ALA A 274 -4.98 -25.54 1.35
C ALA A 274 -6.15 -24.76 1.98
N CYS A 275 -6.02 -24.33 3.25
CA CYS A 275 -7.07 -23.54 3.90
C CYS A 275 -7.26 -22.18 3.23
N TRP A 276 -6.19 -21.56 2.72
CA TRP A 276 -6.30 -20.29 2.00
C TRP A 276 -7.01 -20.47 0.65
N LEU A 277 -6.75 -21.55 -0.09
CA LEU A 277 -7.47 -21.89 -1.31
C LEU A 277 -8.96 -22.09 -1.02
N ASP A 278 -9.32 -22.76 0.08
CA ASP A 278 -10.73 -22.94 0.49
C ASP A 278 -11.42 -21.58 0.75
N LEU A 279 -10.70 -20.63 1.38
CA LEU A 279 -11.20 -19.28 1.63
C LEU A 279 -11.40 -18.47 0.33
N CYS A 280 -10.55 -18.70 -0.68
CA CYS A 280 -10.67 -18.07 -2.00
C CYS A 280 -11.83 -18.68 -2.81
N ALA A 281 -12.04 -19.99 -2.70
CA ALA A 281 -13.03 -20.74 -3.46
C ALA A 281 -14.47 -20.61 -2.93
N CYS A 282 -14.69 -19.96 -1.78
CA CYS A 282 -16.01 -19.75 -1.20
C CYS A 282 -16.57 -18.36 -1.55
N PRO A 283 -17.23 -18.16 -2.71
CA PRO A 283 -18.02 -16.95 -2.96
C PRO A 283 -19.14 -16.93 -1.91
N GLY A 284 -19.15 -15.89 -1.08
CA GLY A 284 -19.94 -15.87 0.15
C GLY A 284 -21.43 -16.12 -0.07
N VAL A 285 -21.97 -17.14 0.61
CA VAL A 285 -23.36 -17.13 1.07
C VAL A 285 -23.40 -16.09 2.20
N ILE A 286 -23.93 -14.90 1.90
CA ILE A 286 -24.17 -13.86 2.91
C ILE A 286 -25.32 -14.37 3.77
N SER A 287 -25.02 -14.86 4.98
CA SER A 287 -26.01 -15.21 6.01
C SER A 287 -26.45 -13.97 6.78
#